data_AF-W4H9T5-F1
#
_entry.id   AF-W4H9T5-F1
#
_cell.length_a   1.000
_cell.length_b   1.000
_cell.length_c   1.000
_cell.angle_alpha   90.00
_cell.angle_beta   90.00
_cell.angle_gamma   90.00
#
_symmetry.space_group_name_H-M   'P 1'
#
loop_
_entity.id
_entity.type
_entity.pdbx_description
1 polymer ?
#
loop_
_entity_poly.entity_id
_entity_poly.type
_entity_poly.pdbx_seq_one_letter_code
_entity_poly.pdbx_strand_id
1 'polypeptide(L)'
;MTTEARNLERLHVSTKTLECARNKCVPCGYKIVVHARDADAMLNQRPELCPRFKAAIDTSPVFPLLEPQMKVLVVHDGGFALTSLLKGYLNETHQLVVATAETKAQVVKKSPDMAKRIKKLENQGVRVHFEADTGALGALGQFDRVIWNFVESGTSLDSFFASVSAALSSDGQVHMTTKTPAVVAAATAHGLAHVRSLVFDRSFCPSYKVPYSDCDTVVFSWCETSPAAASLPMEPVTDAILSEIQSTYLAKSSHDAPKPTKAAMKKAKLAAIKKKEDKAKVDVPYEKEYFDLMNLKPKGKKHVIKRKKEYEANQEGKERPSKRVLPHRMENGKRKMGW
;
A
#
# COMPACT_ATOMS: atom_id res chain seq x y z
N MET A 1 4.23 -13.12 21.49
CA MET A 1 3.63 -13.91 20.40
C MET A 1 4.79 -14.54 19.66
N THR A 2 4.96 -15.86 19.77
CA THR A 2 5.97 -16.61 19.02
C THR A 2 5.62 -16.51 17.55
N THR A 3 6.35 -15.68 16.81
CA THR A 3 6.33 -15.66 15.35
C THR A 3 6.77 -17.05 14.91
N GLU A 4 5.83 -17.91 14.50
CA GLU A 4 6.20 -19.07 13.69
C GLU A 4 7.07 -18.55 12.55
N ALA A 5 8.26 -19.13 12.40
CA ALA A 5 9.24 -18.69 11.42
C ALA A 5 8.57 -18.77 10.03
N ARG A 6 8.40 -17.63 9.36
CA ARG A 6 7.83 -17.60 8.01
C ARG A 6 8.71 -18.44 7.09
N ASN A 7 8.11 -19.37 6.37
CA ASN A 7 8.85 -20.21 5.43
C ASN A 7 9.34 -19.35 4.25
N LEU A 8 10.64 -19.07 4.23
CA LEU A 8 11.30 -18.28 3.18
C LEU A 8 11.49 -19.07 1.88
N GLU A 9 11.54 -20.40 1.93
CA GLU A 9 11.79 -21.25 0.74
C GLU A 9 10.71 -21.09 -0.33
N ARG A 10 9.49 -20.76 0.09
CA ARG A 10 8.34 -20.52 -0.78
C ARG A 10 8.00 -19.04 -0.92
N LEU A 11 8.72 -18.14 -0.25
CA LEU A 11 8.48 -16.71 -0.29
C LEU A 11 9.10 -16.08 -1.53
N HIS A 12 8.32 -15.24 -2.21
CA HIS A 12 8.72 -14.53 -3.40
C HIS A 12 8.37 -13.05 -3.26
N VAL A 13 9.08 -12.21 -4.01
CA VAL A 13 8.83 -10.78 -4.12
C VAL A 13 8.70 -10.42 -5.59
N SER A 14 7.86 -9.44 -5.94
CA SER A 14 7.83 -8.95 -7.33
C SER A 14 9.18 -8.37 -7.73
N THR A 15 9.63 -8.65 -8.96
CA THR A 15 10.88 -8.12 -9.54
C THR A 15 10.92 -6.60 -9.41
N LYS A 16 9.83 -5.90 -9.77
CA LYS A 16 9.76 -4.43 -9.62
C LYS A 16 9.96 -3.98 -8.17
N THR A 17 9.52 -4.79 -7.19
CA THR A 17 9.58 -4.42 -5.76
C THR A 17 11.00 -4.59 -5.25
N LEU A 18 11.66 -5.67 -5.68
CA LEU A 18 13.08 -5.91 -5.45
C LEU A 18 13.97 -4.84 -6.12
N GLU A 19 13.73 -4.51 -7.39
CA GLU A 19 14.41 -3.42 -8.10
C GLU A 19 14.27 -2.08 -7.36
N CYS A 20 13.07 -1.76 -6.88
CA CYS A 20 12.84 -0.55 -6.12
C CYS A 20 13.60 -0.57 -4.78
N ALA A 21 13.64 -1.73 -4.11
CA ALA A 21 14.44 -1.93 -2.90
C ALA A 21 15.95 -1.77 -3.15
N ARG A 22 16.48 -2.33 -4.25
CA ARG A 22 17.88 -2.16 -4.70
C ARG A 22 18.21 -0.70 -5.02
N ASN A 23 17.24 0.03 -5.58
CA ASN A 23 17.29 1.49 -5.76
C ASN A 23 17.06 2.29 -4.46
N LYS A 24 17.30 1.68 -3.29
CA LYS A 24 17.31 2.31 -1.96
C LYS A 24 15.95 2.87 -1.52
N CYS A 25 14.85 2.38 -2.07
CA CYS A 25 13.49 2.70 -1.62
C CYS A 25 13.15 1.99 -0.30
N VAL A 26 13.22 2.74 0.80
CA VAL A 26 13.00 2.21 2.17
C VAL A 26 11.68 1.43 2.32
N PRO A 27 10.51 1.92 1.83
CA PRO A 27 9.27 1.14 1.93
C PRO A 27 9.31 -0.20 1.19
N CYS A 28 10.04 -0.30 0.07
CA CYS A 28 10.17 -1.56 -0.67
C CYS A 28 11.17 -2.51 -0.01
N GLY A 29 12.31 -1.98 0.48
CA GLY A 29 13.26 -2.77 1.25
C GLY A 29 12.63 -3.36 2.52
N TYR A 30 11.85 -2.56 3.24
CA TYR A 30 11.16 -2.99 4.46
C TYR A 30 10.24 -4.19 4.25
N LYS A 31 9.45 -4.19 3.16
CA LYS A 31 8.57 -5.31 2.80
C LYS A 31 9.31 -6.64 2.64
N ILE A 32 10.61 -6.60 2.29
CA ILE A 32 11.43 -7.79 2.08
C ILE A 32 12.09 -8.20 3.40
N VAL A 33 12.72 -7.25 4.12
CA VAL A 33 13.52 -7.56 5.32
C VAL A 33 12.68 -7.85 6.56
N VAL A 34 11.39 -7.48 6.59
CA VAL A 34 10.47 -7.87 7.69
C VAL A 34 10.31 -9.38 7.82
N HIS A 35 10.71 -10.14 6.79
CA HIS A 35 10.74 -11.59 6.81
C HIS A 35 12.06 -12.18 7.33
N ALA A 36 13.09 -11.35 7.52
CA ALA A 36 14.32 -11.78 8.18
C ALA A 36 14.07 -11.98 9.69
N ARG A 37 14.76 -12.96 10.28
CA ARG A 37 14.49 -13.51 11.63
C ARG A 37 14.70 -12.54 12.80
N ASP A 38 15.14 -11.31 12.56
CA ASP A 38 15.42 -10.30 13.59
C ASP A 38 14.34 -9.22 13.64
N ALA A 39 13.46 -9.33 14.64
CA ALA A 39 12.30 -8.49 14.88
C ALA A 39 12.61 -7.00 15.19
N ASP A 40 13.88 -6.61 15.24
CA ASP A 40 14.32 -5.26 15.64
C ASP A 40 14.61 -4.31 14.46
N ALA A 41 14.34 -4.70 13.22
CA ALA A 41 14.37 -3.79 12.09
C ALA A 41 13.14 -2.86 12.07
N MET A 42 13.03 -1.98 13.07
CA MET A 42 12.00 -0.94 13.14
C MET A 42 12.14 0.04 11.97
N LEU A 43 11.32 -0.17 10.95
CA LEU A 43 11.04 0.83 9.93
C LEU A 43 9.52 0.92 9.77
N ASN A 44 8.88 1.65 10.69
CA ASN A 44 7.53 2.17 10.52
C ASN A 44 7.50 3.15 9.34
N GLN A 45 7.48 2.61 8.13
CA GLN A 45 7.57 3.35 6.88
C GLN A 45 6.26 3.27 6.15
N ARG A 46 5.72 4.44 5.85
CA ARG A 46 4.46 4.61 5.16
C ARG A 46 4.60 4.18 3.69
N PRO A 47 3.80 3.21 3.21
CA PRO A 47 3.86 2.77 1.80
C PRO A 47 3.70 3.92 0.79
N GLU A 48 3.01 5.00 1.17
CA GLU A 48 2.78 6.20 0.38
C GLU A 48 4.07 6.99 0.05
N LEU A 49 5.17 6.70 0.78
CA LEU A 49 6.49 7.27 0.51
C LEU A 49 7.18 6.60 -0.68
N CYS A 50 6.69 5.44 -1.13
CA CYS A 50 7.22 4.77 -2.31
C CYS A 50 6.81 5.51 -3.59
N PRO A 51 7.75 5.87 -4.48
CA PRO A 51 7.42 6.49 -5.77
C PRO A 51 6.47 5.65 -6.63
N ARG A 52 6.61 4.31 -6.59
CA ARG A 52 5.71 3.38 -7.29
C ARG A 52 4.27 3.46 -6.78
N PHE A 53 4.08 3.68 -5.48
CA PHE A 53 2.73 3.80 -4.92
C PHE A 53 2.01 5.01 -5.51
N LYS A 54 2.72 6.13 -5.69
CA LYS A 54 2.18 7.32 -6.35
C LYS A 54 1.89 7.06 -7.83
N ALA A 55 2.83 6.48 -8.55
CA ALA A 55 2.65 6.16 -9.97
C ALA A 55 1.49 5.18 -10.21
N ALA A 56 1.26 4.22 -9.30
CA ALA A 56 0.16 3.26 -9.39
C ALA A 56 -1.22 3.87 -9.10
N ILE A 57 -1.30 5.09 -8.55
CA ILE A 57 -2.57 5.83 -8.49
C ILE A 57 -2.94 6.34 -9.88
N ASP A 58 -1.94 6.72 -10.68
CA ASP A 58 -2.12 7.33 -12.00
C ASP A 58 -2.13 6.29 -13.14
N THR A 59 -1.68 5.06 -12.89
CA THR A 59 -1.55 3.98 -13.89
C THR A 59 -2.17 2.68 -13.40
N SER A 60 -2.70 1.85 -14.32
CA SER A 60 -3.16 0.50 -13.97
C SER A 60 -1.97 -0.35 -13.50
N PRO A 61 -1.98 -0.87 -12.26
CA PRO A 61 -0.88 -1.68 -11.76
C PRO A 61 -0.83 -3.03 -12.49
N VAL A 62 0.38 -3.51 -12.75
CA VAL A 62 0.63 -4.88 -13.23
C VAL A 62 0.66 -5.82 -12.04
N PHE A 63 -0.22 -6.82 -12.02
CA PHE A 63 -0.33 -7.79 -10.93
C PHE A 63 0.62 -8.97 -11.14
N PRO A 64 1.56 -9.25 -10.21
CA PRO A 64 2.58 -10.28 -10.41
C PRO A 64 2.06 -11.72 -10.54
N LEU A 65 0.85 -12.00 -10.06
CA LEU A 65 0.26 -13.36 -10.04
C LEU A 65 -0.87 -13.55 -11.06
N LEU A 66 -1.18 -12.52 -11.85
CA LEU A 66 -2.31 -12.52 -12.77
C LEU A 66 -1.84 -12.13 -14.17
N GLU A 67 -2.41 -12.77 -15.18
CA GLU A 67 -2.25 -12.37 -16.57
C GLU A 67 -3.54 -11.71 -17.06
N PRO A 68 -3.48 -10.75 -18.01
CA PRO A 68 -4.65 -10.02 -18.47
C PRO A 68 -5.78 -10.87 -19.07
N GLN A 69 -5.48 -12.07 -19.59
CA GLN A 69 -6.43 -13.00 -20.20
C GLN A 69 -7.10 -13.98 -19.22
N MET A 70 -6.76 -13.93 -17.93
CA MET A 70 -7.26 -14.89 -16.94
C MET A 70 -8.70 -14.60 -16.51
N LYS A 71 -9.45 -15.67 -16.28
CA LYS A 71 -10.76 -15.63 -15.64
C LYS A 71 -10.63 -15.65 -14.13
N VAL A 72 -11.15 -14.59 -13.48
CA VAL A 72 -10.91 -14.31 -12.06
C VAL A 72 -12.21 -14.26 -11.28
N LEU A 73 -12.28 -15.03 -10.19
CA LEU A 73 -13.29 -14.90 -9.15
C LEU A 73 -12.70 -14.16 -7.95
N VAL A 74 -13.33 -13.07 -7.54
CA VAL A 74 -12.98 -12.35 -6.30
C VAL A 74 -14.03 -12.66 -5.24
N VAL A 75 -13.57 -13.18 -4.11
CA VAL A 75 -14.41 -13.59 -2.99
C VAL A 75 -14.30 -12.54 -1.87
N HIS A 76 -15.44 -12.05 -1.39
CA HIS A 76 -15.61 -11.07 -0.31
C HIS A 76 -14.89 -9.72 -0.50
N ASP A 77 -14.93 -9.12 -1.69
CA ASP A 77 -14.50 -7.72 -1.90
C ASP A 77 -15.64 -6.72 -1.64
N GLY A 78 -16.05 -6.59 -0.37
CA GLY A 78 -17.21 -5.77 0.04
C GLY A 78 -17.10 -4.27 -0.28
N GLY A 79 -15.92 -3.78 -0.66
CA GLY A 79 -15.69 -2.40 -1.12
C GLY A 79 -15.43 -2.26 -2.62
N PHE A 80 -15.46 -3.36 -3.37
CA PHE A 80 -15.07 -3.47 -4.79
C PHE A 80 -13.69 -2.87 -5.11
N ALA A 81 -12.81 -2.77 -4.11
CA ALA A 81 -11.55 -2.06 -4.22
C ALA A 81 -10.56 -2.82 -5.10
N LEU A 82 -10.44 -4.13 -4.89
CA LEU A 82 -9.66 -5.02 -5.76
C LEU A 82 -10.36 -5.16 -7.12
N THR A 83 -11.67 -5.39 -7.11
CA THR A 83 -12.50 -5.55 -8.31
C THR A 83 -12.26 -4.40 -9.29
N SER A 84 -12.23 -3.15 -8.80
CA SER A 84 -12.03 -1.99 -9.66
C SER A 84 -10.61 -1.91 -10.25
N LEU A 85 -9.60 -2.43 -9.54
CA LEU A 85 -8.23 -2.49 -10.03
C LEU A 85 -8.09 -3.60 -11.09
N LEU A 86 -8.58 -4.80 -10.80
CA LEU A 86 -8.54 -5.93 -11.73
C LEU A 86 -9.32 -5.64 -13.02
N LYS A 87 -10.45 -4.94 -12.89
CA LYS A 87 -11.24 -4.47 -14.03
C LYS A 87 -10.49 -3.49 -14.95
N GLY A 88 -9.44 -2.83 -14.48
CA GLY A 88 -8.55 -2.00 -15.29
C GLY A 88 -7.30 -2.73 -15.80
N TYR A 89 -7.09 -3.98 -15.39
CA TYR A 89 -5.93 -4.81 -15.73
C TYR A 89 -6.27 -5.94 -16.71
N LEU A 90 -7.43 -6.59 -16.54
CA LEU A 90 -7.88 -7.67 -17.40
C LEU A 90 -8.32 -7.14 -18.77
N ASN A 91 -8.00 -7.89 -19.83
CA ASN A 91 -8.37 -7.55 -21.21
C ASN A 91 -9.89 -7.57 -21.40
N GLU A 92 -10.54 -8.55 -20.76
CA GLU A 92 -11.96 -8.80 -20.90
C GLU A 92 -12.64 -8.78 -19.53
N THR A 93 -13.45 -7.75 -19.30
CA THR A 93 -14.11 -7.51 -18.01
C THR A 93 -15.15 -8.56 -17.64
N HIS A 94 -15.71 -9.29 -18.60
CA HIS A 94 -16.66 -10.39 -18.36
C HIS A 94 -16.00 -11.64 -17.74
N GLN A 95 -14.66 -11.70 -17.80
CA GLN A 95 -13.86 -12.71 -17.13
C GLN A 95 -13.75 -12.46 -15.62
N LEU A 96 -14.15 -11.28 -15.13
CA LEU A 96 -14.17 -10.92 -13.73
C LEU A 96 -15.55 -11.19 -13.10
N VAL A 97 -15.56 -12.03 -12.07
CA VAL A 97 -16.73 -12.34 -11.25
C VAL A 97 -16.43 -11.97 -9.80
N VAL A 98 -17.41 -11.40 -9.11
CA VAL A 98 -17.30 -11.06 -7.68
C VAL A 98 -18.40 -11.79 -6.92
N ALA A 99 -18.03 -12.45 -5.83
CA ALA A 99 -18.95 -13.10 -4.91
C ALA A 99 -18.82 -12.48 -3.53
N THR A 100 -19.94 -12.07 -2.92
CA THR A 100 -19.99 -11.56 -1.54
C THR A 100 -21.13 -12.21 -0.77
N ALA A 101 -20.93 -12.52 0.51
CA ALA A 101 -22.00 -12.99 1.39
C ALA A 101 -23.02 -11.89 1.73
N GLU A 102 -22.71 -10.63 1.47
CA GLU A 102 -23.60 -9.53 1.80
C GLU A 102 -24.71 -9.35 0.76
N THR A 103 -25.90 -8.99 1.23
CA THR A 103 -27.00 -8.56 0.36
C THR A 103 -26.62 -7.30 -0.40
N LYS A 104 -27.21 -7.10 -1.60
CA LYS A 104 -27.04 -5.86 -2.37
C LYS A 104 -27.37 -4.62 -1.53
N ALA A 105 -28.40 -4.70 -0.68
CA ALA A 105 -28.81 -3.63 0.21
C ALA A 105 -27.75 -3.29 1.27
N GLN A 106 -27.12 -4.30 1.89
CA GLN A 106 -26.03 -4.08 2.86
C GLN A 106 -24.82 -3.43 2.20
N VAL A 107 -24.41 -3.93 1.03
CA VAL A 107 -23.27 -3.36 0.28
C VAL A 107 -23.56 -1.90 -0.10
N VAL A 108 -24.76 -1.60 -0.59
CA VAL A 108 -25.17 -0.24 -0.97
C VAL A 108 -25.16 0.71 0.24
N LYS A 109 -25.50 0.24 1.44
CA LYS A 109 -25.48 1.06 2.67
C LYS A 109 -24.06 1.45 3.12
N LYS A 110 -23.00 0.78 2.66
CA LYS A 110 -21.62 1.07 3.07
C LYS A 110 -21.11 2.42 2.57
N SER A 111 -21.57 2.89 1.41
CA SER A 111 -21.18 4.21 0.91
C SER A 111 -22.22 4.79 -0.06
N PRO A 112 -22.40 6.13 -0.07
CA PRO A 112 -23.46 6.79 -0.85
C PRO A 112 -23.35 6.58 -2.37
N ASP A 113 -22.14 6.29 -2.88
CA ASP A 113 -21.90 6.05 -4.31
C ASP A 113 -21.84 4.56 -4.69
N MET A 114 -22.04 3.64 -3.74
CA MET A 114 -21.87 2.22 -4.01
C MET A 114 -22.85 1.69 -5.05
N ALA A 115 -24.11 2.13 -5.02
CA ALA A 115 -25.11 1.75 -6.01
C ALA A 115 -24.68 2.13 -7.44
N LYS A 116 -24.14 3.34 -7.62
CA LYS A 116 -23.61 3.80 -8.91
C LYS A 116 -22.39 2.97 -9.33
N ARG A 117 -21.53 2.61 -8.37
CA ARG A 117 -20.34 1.80 -8.63
C ARG A 117 -20.71 0.38 -9.08
N ILE A 118 -21.65 -0.28 -8.39
CA ILE A 118 -22.16 -1.60 -8.77
C ILE A 118 -22.72 -1.56 -10.19
N LYS A 119 -23.63 -0.61 -10.47
CA LYS A 119 -24.22 -0.45 -11.80
C LYS A 119 -23.16 -0.20 -12.89
N LYS A 120 -22.13 0.59 -12.58
CA LYS A 120 -21.02 0.85 -13.50
C LYS A 120 -20.20 -0.42 -13.78
N LEU A 121 -19.94 -1.24 -12.77
CA LEU A 121 -19.22 -2.51 -12.91
C LEU A 121 -20.05 -3.52 -13.74
N GLU A 122 -21.33 -3.67 -13.42
CA GLU A 122 -22.27 -4.55 -14.14
C GLU A 122 -22.41 -4.13 -15.62
N ASN A 123 -22.58 -2.84 -15.90
CA ASN A 123 -22.62 -2.30 -17.28
C ASN A 123 -21.32 -2.51 -18.05
N GLN A 124 -20.21 -2.68 -17.34
CA GLN A 124 -18.91 -2.97 -17.93
C GLN A 124 -18.67 -4.48 -18.08
N GLY A 125 -19.66 -5.33 -17.78
CA GLY A 125 -19.59 -6.78 -17.96
C GLY A 125 -19.13 -7.56 -16.72
N VAL A 126 -18.78 -6.90 -15.62
CA VAL A 126 -18.42 -7.60 -14.37
C VAL A 126 -19.67 -8.23 -13.76
N ARG A 127 -19.61 -9.52 -13.44
CA ARG A 127 -20.72 -10.22 -12.78
C ARG A 127 -20.57 -10.15 -11.28
N VAL A 128 -21.60 -9.66 -10.59
CA VAL A 128 -21.60 -9.52 -9.12
C VAL A 128 -22.69 -10.41 -8.55
N HIS A 129 -22.29 -11.37 -7.72
CA HIS A 129 -23.16 -12.27 -6.98
C HIS A 129 -23.22 -11.81 -5.51
N PHE A 130 -24.39 -11.37 -5.10
CA PHE A 130 -24.71 -11.05 -3.71
C PHE A 130 -25.26 -12.28 -3.01
N GLU A 131 -25.12 -12.35 -1.68
CA GLU A 131 -25.54 -13.50 -0.87
C GLU A 131 -24.95 -14.82 -1.38
N ALA A 132 -23.73 -14.75 -1.89
CA ALA A 132 -23.03 -15.92 -2.41
C ALA A 132 -22.57 -16.81 -1.26
N ASP A 133 -22.95 -18.09 -1.34
CA ASP A 133 -22.46 -19.12 -0.43
C ASP A 133 -21.05 -19.57 -0.82
N THR A 134 -20.11 -19.46 0.11
CA THR A 134 -18.75 -19.99 -0.05
C THR A 134 -18.73 -21.51 -0.17
N GLY A 135 -19.79 -22.23 0.19
CA GLY A 135 -19.97 -23.66 -0.03
C GLY A 135 -20.40 -24.04 -1.46
N ALA A 136 -20.73 -23.06 -2.32
CA ALA A 136 -21.30 -23.32 -3.65
C ALA A 136 -20.57 -22.59 -4.79
N LEU A 137 -19.24 -22.36 -4.66
CA LEU A 137 -18.49 -21.55 -5.62
C LEU A 137 -18.49 -22.11 -7.05
N GLY A 138 -18.60 -23.43 -7.22
CA GLY A 138 -18.67 -24.06 -8.55
C GLY A 138 -19.87 -23.61 -9.40
N ALA A 139 -20.97 -23.18 -8.76
CA ALA A 139 -22.14 -22.65 -9.46
C ALA A 139 -21.86 -21.30 -10.16
N LEU A 140 -20.79 -20.61 -9.78
CA LEU A 140 -20.36 -19.35 -10.38
C LEU A 140 -19.53 -19.57 -11.68
N GLY A 141 -19.13 -20.81 -11.93
CA GLY A 141 -18.34 -21.26 -13.06
C GLY A 141 -16.91 -21.66 -12.69
N GLN A 142 -16.09 -21.92 -13.71
CA GLN A 142 -14.67 -22.24 -13.55
C GLN A 142 -13.78 -21.02 -13.77
N PHE A 143 -12.71 -20.91 -13.00
CA PHE A 143 -11.82 -19.75 -12.92
C PHE A 143 -10.36 -20.18 -12.89
N ASP A 144 -9.51 -19.41 -13.56
CA ASP A 144 -8.05 -19.58 -13.48
C ASP A 144 -7.54 -19.11 -12.12
N ARG A 145 -8.18 -18.10 -11.53
CA ARG A 145 -7.77 -17.51 -10.26
C ARG A 145 -8.98 -17.25 -9.37
N VAL A 146 -8.95 -17.80 -8.16
CA VAL A 146 -9.91 -17.49 -7.10
C VAL A 146 -9.18 -16.69 -6.03
N ILE A 147 -9.56 -15.43 -5.83
CA ILE A 147 -8.84 -14.49 -4.97
C ILE A 147 -9.70 -14.11 -3.76
N TRP A 148 -9.18 -14.31 -2.55
CA TRP A 148 -9.77 -13.81 -1.32
C TRP A 148 -8.75 -12.93 -0.59
N ASN A 149 -8.97 -11.62 -0.63
CA ASN A 149 -8.08 -10.65 0.00
C ASN A 149 -8.48 -10.34 1.45
N PHE A 150 -7.48 -10.30 2.34
CA PHE A 150 -7.60 -9.90 3.74
C PHE A 150 -8.59 -10.75 4.53
N VAL A 151 -8.38 -12.07 4.48
CA VAL A 151 -9.12 -13.02 5.29
C VAL A 151 -8.94 -12.67 6.77
N GLU A 152 -10.05 -12.44 7.47
CA GLU A 152 -10.03 -12.07 8.88
C GLU A 152 -9.65 -13.28 9.76
N SER A 153 -9.01 -13.01 10.89
CA SER A 153 -8.69 -14.06 11.85
C SER A 153 -9.98 -14.63 12.44
N GLY A 154 -10.14 -15.96 12.39
CA GLY A 154 -11.33 -16.64 12.88
C GLY A 154 -12.43 -16.87 11.85
N THR A 155 -12.26 -16.41 10.61
CA THR A 155 -13.13 -16.83 9.50
C THR A 155 -12.99 -18.33 9.27
N SER A 156 -14.11 -19.07 9.29
CA SER A 156 -14.10 -20.48 8.88
C SER A 156 -13.83 -20.59 7.39
N LEU A 157 -12.83 -21.38 7.02
CA LEU A 157 -12.40 -21.58 5.62
C LEU A 157 -12.83 -22.93 5.06
N ASP A 158 -13.48 -23.76 5.89
CA ASP A 158 -13.79 -25.14 5.56
C ASP A 158 -14.75 -25.25 4.37
N SER A 159 -15.88 -24.54 4.41
CA SER A 159 -16.85 -24.49 3.31
C SER A 159 -16.25 -23.94 2.01
N PHE A 160 -15.38 -22.94 2.13
CA PHE A 160 -14.67 -22.35 1.02
C PHE A 160 -13.73 -23.35 0.34
N PHE A 161 -12.84 -23.98 1.11
CA PHE A 161 -11.88 -24.93 0.54
C PHE A 161 -12.56 -26.21 0.03
N ALA A 162 -13.64 -26.66 0.66
CA ALA A 162 -14.43 -27.77 0.17
C ALA A 162 -15.02 -27.50 -1.23
N SER A 163 -15.46 -26.26 -1.49
CA SER A 163 -16.16 -25.90 -2.74
C SER A 163 -15.26 -25.33 -3.83
N VAL A 164 -14.09 -24.76 -3.48
CA VAL A 164 -13.22 -24.06 -4.43
C VAL A 164 -12.71 -24.99 -5.53
N SER A 165 -12.61 -26.29 -5.26
CA SER A 165 -12.30 -27.34 -6.24
C SER A 165 -13.19 -27.29 -7.47
N ALA A 166 -14.50 -27.15 -7.28
CA ALA A 166 -15.48 -27.08 -8.36
C ALA A 166 -15.42 -25.75 -9.12
N ALA A 167 -14.81 -24.72 -8.54
CA ALA A 167 -14.67 -23.39 -9.13
C ALA A 167 -13.34 -23.19 -9.87
N LEU A 168 -12.35 -24.08 -9.73
CA LEU A 168 -11.05 -23.93 -10.37
C LEU A 168 -11.01 -24.60 -11.75
N SER A 169 -10.32 -23.98 -12.70
CA SER A 169 -9.88 -24.65 -13.93
C SER A 169 -8.76 -25.66 -13.62
N SER A 170 -8.35 -26.49 -14.60
CA SER A 170 -7.31 -27.52 -14.43
C SER A 170 -6.01 -26.97 -13.84
N ASP A 171 -5.63 -25.76 -14.26
CA ASP A 171 -4.43 -25.04 -13.81
C ASP A 171 -4.77 -23.85 -12.90
N GLY A 172 -5.96 -23.91 -12.30
CA GLY A 172 -6.49 -22.89 -11.43
C GLY A 172 -5.68 -22.75 -10.15
N GLN A 173 -5.62 -21.53 -9.61
CA GLN A 173 -4.97 -21.24 -8.33
C GLN A 173 -5.89 -20.46 -7.40
N VAL A 174 -5.74 -20.72 -6.10
CA VAL A 174 -6.37 -19.94 -5.03
C VAL A 174 -5.34 -18.97 -4.48
N HIS A 175 -5.65 -17.68 -4.46
CA HIS A 175 -4.78 -16.62 -3.93
C HIS A 175 -5.44 -16.02 -2.69
N MET A 176 -4.81 -16.16 -1.54
CA MET A 176 -5.33 -15.65 -0.28
C MET A 176 -4.35 -14.67 0.34
N THR A 177 -4.75 -13.42 0.46
CA THR A 177 -3.95 -12.41 1.17
C THR A 177 -4.30 -12.45 2.64
N THR A 178 -3.35 -12.83 3.49
CA THR A 178 -3.59 -13.04 4.94
C THR A 178 -2.35 -12.72 5.76
N LYS A 179 -2.56 -12.48 7.05
CA LYS A 179 -1.50 -12.45 8.07
C LYS A 179 -1.28 -13.79 8.75
N THR A 180 -2.25 -14.68 8.63
CA THR A 180 -2.38 -15.85 9.48
C THR A 180 -1.83 -17.08 8.74
N PRO A 181 -0.78 -17.74 9.26
CA PRO A 181 -0.20 -18.93 8.63
C PRO A 181 -1.17 -20.14 8.65
N ALA A 182 -2.17 -20.15 9.54
CA ALA A 182 -3.18 -21.21 9.65
C ALA A 182 -3.97 -21.48 8.35
N VAL A 183 -4.02 -20.51 7.42
CA VAL A 183 -4.67 -20.70 6.11
C VAL A 183 -3.99 -21.83 5.32
N VAL A 184 -2.67 -22.03 5.48
CA VAL A 184 -1.95 -23.12 4.82
C VAL A 184 -2.43 -24.48 5.33
N ALA A 185 -2.51 -24.66 6.65
CA ALA A 185 -2.98 -25.91 7.24
C ALA A 185 -4.43 -26.23 6.84
N ALA A 186 -5.29 -25.21 6.80
CA ALA A 186 -6.68 -25.36 6.36
C ALA A 186 -6.77 -25.76 4.87
N ALA A 187 -5.98 -25.15 3.99
CA ALA A 187 -5.95 -25.53 2.57
C ALA A 187 -5.44 -26.97 2.38
N THR A 188 -4.37 -27.34 3.07
CA THR A 188 -3.79 -28.69 3.01
C THR A 188 -4.77 -29.76 3.46
N ALA A 189 -5.59 -29.50 4.48
CA ALA A 189 -6.63 -30.43 4.95
C ALA A 189 -7.68 -30.74 3.86
N HIS A 190 -7.82 -29.86 2.86
CA HIS A 190 -8.71 -30.01 1.72
C HIS A 190 -7.99 -30.40 0.42
N GLY A 191 -6.74 -30.89 0.52
CA GLY A 191 -5.97 -31.42 -0.61
C GLY A 191 -5.32 -30.37 -1.51
N LEU A 192 -5.30 -29.10 -1.10
CA LEU A 192 -4.58 -28.04 -1.81
C LEU A 192 -3.14 -27.93 -1.32
N ALA A 193 -2.19 -27.89 -2.25
CA ALA A 193 -0.78 -27.68 -1.96
C ALA A 193 -0.44 -26.17 -1.96
N HIS A 194 0.34 -25.74 -0.97
CA HIS A 194 0.91 -24.38 -0.94
C HIS A 194 2.04 -24.26 -1.97
N VAL A 195 1.83 -23.53 -3.06
CA VAL A 195 2.86 -23.40 -4.11
C VAL A 195 3.93 -22.38 -3.72
N ARG A 196 3.47 -21.20 -3.27
CA ARG A 196 4.32 -20.05 -2.99
C ARG A 196 3.57 -19.01 -2.15
N SER A 197 4.32 -18.10 -1.56
CA SER A 197 3.81 -16.89 -0.94
C SER A 197 4.43 -15.68 -1.63
N LEU A 198 3.63 -14.67 -1.97
CA LEU A 198 4.12 -13.41 -2.50
C LEU A 198 4.05 -12.33 -1.41
N VAL A 199 5.17 -11.63 -1.19
CA VAL A 199 5.24 -10.45 -0.33
C VAL A 199 4.19 -9.44 -0.77
N PHE A 200 3.29 -9.05 0.14
CA PHE A 200 2.25 -8.09 -0.19
C PHE A 200 2.86 -6.72 -0.52
N ASP A 201 2.53 -6.20 -1.72
CA ASP A 201 2.93 -4.87 -2.13
C ASP A 201 1.70 -4.00 -2.42
N ARG A 202 1.45 -3.06 -1.51
CA ARG A 202 0.38 -2.07 -1.60
C ARG A 202 0.45 -1.18 -2.85
N SER A 203 1.60 -1.07 -3.52
CA SER A 203 1.68 -0.38 -4.82
C SER A 203 0.86 -1.07 -5.91
N PHE A 204 0.54 -2.37 -5.77
CA PHE A 204 -0.41 -3.05 -6.68
C PHE A 204 -1.87 -2.82 -6.27
N CYS A 205 -2.08 -2.39 -5.02
CA CYS A 205 -3.38 -2.28 -4.38
C CYS A 205 -3.52 -0.91 -3.67
N PRO A 206 -3.36 0.23 -4.36
CA PRO A 206 -3.23 1.55 -3.70
C PRO A 206 -4.50 2.00 -2.97
N SER A 207 -5.66 1.46 -3.36
CA SER A 207 -6.97 1.72 -2.74
C SER A 207 -7.10 1.18 -1.32
N TYR A 208 -6.30 0.18 -0.93
CA TYR A 208 -6.31 -0.37 0.42
C TYR A 208 -5.63 0.59 1.40
N LYS A 209 -6.21 0.77 2.58
CA LYS A 209 -5.72 1.69 3.63
C LYS A 209 -5.06 0.96 4.81
N VAL A 210 -4.62 -0.27 4.60
CA VAL A 210 -4.21 -1.15 5.69
C VAL A 210 -2.68 -1.15 5.91
N PRO A 211 -2.22 -1.11 7.18
CA PRO A 211 -0.80 -1.10 7.54
C PRO A 211 -0.26 -2.54 7.62
N TYR A 212 -0.34 -3.28 6.52
CA TYR A 212 0.01 -4.70 6.52
C TYR A 212 1.33 -4.95 5.79
N SER A 213 2.42 -4.52 6.40
CA SER A 213 3.77 -4.96 6.00
C SER A 213 4.01 -6.44 6.29
N ASP A 214 3.10 -7.07 7.02
CA ASP A 214 3.15 -8.44 7.51
C ASP A 214 2.11 -9.36 6.82
N CYS A 215 1.44 -8.91 5.76
CA CYS A 215 0.60 -9.80 4.94
C CYS A 215 1.41 -10.44 3.82
N ASP A 216 1.04 -11.67 3.49
CA ASP A 216 1.49 -12.36 2.28
C ASP A 216 0.26 -12.81 1.48
N THR A 217 0.40 -12.82 0.15
CA THR A 217 -0.54 -13.53 -0.72
C THR A 217 -0.07 -14.96 -0.88
N VAL A 218 -0.71 -15.88 -0.16
CA VAL A 218 -0.45 -17.31 -0.22
C VAL A 218 -1.17 -17.90 -1.43
N VAL A 219 -0.44 -18.69 -2.22
CA VAL A 219 -0.92 -19.30 -3.46
C VAL A 219 -1.05 -20.79 -3.28
N PHE A 220 -2.22 -21.33 -3.61
CA PHE A 220 -2.53 -22.75 -3.54
C PHE A 220 -2.93 -23.32 -4.90
N SER A 221 -2.60 -24.59 -5.15
CA SER A 221 -3.04 -25.36 -6.32
C SER A 221 -3.21 -26.85 -5.97
N TRP A 222 -3.87 -27.59 -6.86
CA TRP A 222 -4.07 -29.04 -6.71
C TRP A 222 -2.81 -29.87 -6.84
N CYS A 223 -1.86 -29.41 -7.66
CA CYS A 223 -0.58 -30.06 -7.85
C CYS A 223 0.54 -29.14 -7.38
N GLU A 224 1.48 -29.68 -6.60
CA GLU A 224 2.69 -28.95 -6.17
C GLU A 224 3.58 -28.59 -7.38
N THR A 225 3.50 -29.39 -8.44
CA THR A 225 4.13 -29.17 -9.75
C THR A 225 3.12 -28.57 -10.74
N SER A 226 2.60 -27.37 -10.46
CA SER A 226 1.91 -26.62 -11.52
C SER A 226 2.95 -26.07 -12.51
N PRO A 227 2.93 -26.47 -13.80
CA PRO A 227 3.91 -26.05 -14.80
C PRO A 227 3.71 -24.61 -15.29
N ALA A 228 2.73 -23.87 -14.76
CA ALA A 228 2.44 -22.49 -15.16
C ALA A 228 3.41 -21.46 -14.54
N ALA A 229 4.65 -21.85 -14.28
CA ALA A 229 5.76 -20.91 -14.06
C ALA A 229 6.29 -20.37 -15.41
N ALA A 230 5.38 -20.00 -16.32
CA ALA A 230 5.69 -18.96 -17.28
C ALA A 230 6.18 -17.74 -16.47
N SER A 231 7.16 -17.00 -17.01
CA SER A 231 7.98 -16.01 -16.30
C SER A 231 7.18 -14.90 -15.61
N LEU A 232 6.55 -15.20 -14.48
CA LEU A 232 5.89 -14.21 -13.65
C LEU A 232 6.98 -13.25 -13.13
N PRO A 233 6.72 -11.94 -13.07
CA PRO A 233 7.72 -10.93 -12.70
C PRO A 233 7.94 -10.92 -11.18
N MET A 234 8.48 -12.03 -10.67
CA MET A 234 8.75 -12.31 -9.27
C MET A 234 10.04 -13.12 -9.09
N GLU A 235 10.73 -12.90 -7.98
CA GLU A 235 11.96 -13.58 -7.60
C GLU A 235 11.81 -14.23 -6.22
N PRO A 236 12.41 -15.41 -5.97
CA PRO A 236 12.42 -16.02 -4.65
C PRO A 236 13.20 -15.16 -3.66
N VAL A 237 12.70 -15.02 -2.44
CA VAL A 237 13.38 -14.30 -1.36
C VAL A 237 14.41 -15.24 -0.73
N THR A 238 15.67 -15.10 -1.12
CA THR A 238 16.79 -15.88 -0.57
C THR A 238 17.47 -15.15 0.59
N ASP A 239 18.22 -15.88 1.42
CA ASP A 239 19.05 -15.27 2.47
C ASP A 239 20.07 -14.28 1.90
N ALA A 240 20.54 -14.49 0.67
CA ALA A 240 21.41 -13.58 -0.05
C ALA A 240 20.72 -12.25 -0.37
N ILE A 241 19.48 -12.29 -0.87
CA ILE A 241 18.67 -11.08 -1.12
C ILE A 241 18.37 -10.38 0.20
N LEU A 242 18.02 -11.11 1.25
CA LEU A 242 17.78 -10.54 2.57
C LEU A 242 19.03 -9.81 3.08
N SER A 243 20.20 -10.45 3.00
CA SER A 243 21.48 -9.85 3.41
C SER A 243 21.88 -8.64 2.55
N GLU A 244 21.68 -8.70 1.23
CA GLU A 244 21.90 -7.61 0.28
C GLU A 244 21.08 -6.37 0.65
N ILE A 245 19.77 -6.57 0.85
CA ILE A 245 18.84 -5.50 1.19
C ILE A 245 19.13 -4.99 2.61
N GLN A 246 19.30 -5.88 3.60
CA GLN A 246 19.63 -5.49 4.98
C GLN A 246 20.90 -4.65 5.05
N SER A 247 22.00 -5.06 4.42
CA SER A 247 23.25 -4.29 4.42
C SER A 247 23.07 -2.88 3.82
N THR A 248 22.25 -2.76 2.77
CA THR A 248 21.93 -1.47 2.13
C THR A 248 21.17 -0.52 3.05
N TYR A 249 20.30 -1.03 3.93
CA TYR A 249 19.47 -0.22 4.84
C TYR A 249 20.09 -0.04 6.24
N LEU A 250 20.83 -1.03 6.74
CA LEU A 250 21.60 -0.93 7.99
C LEU A 250 22.79 0.02 7.85
N ALA A 251 23.42 0.13 6.68
CA ALA A 251 24.46 1.14 6.43
C ALA A 251 23.97 2.60 6.57
N LYS A 252 22.65 2.83 6.55
CA LYS A 252 22.03 4.15 6.78
C LYS A 252 21.48 4.33 8.19
N SER A 253 21.24 3.25 8.94
CA SER A 253 20.95 3.37 10.36
C SER A 253 22.30 3.59 11.04
N SER A 254 22.62 4.85 11.26
CA SER A 254 23.75 5.28 12.09
C SER A 254 23.50 4.89 13.55
N HIS A 255 23.35 3.60 13.83
CA HIS A 255 23.35 3.06 15.18
C HIS A 255 24.77 2.99 15.74
N ASP A 256 25.78 2.85 14.86
CA ASP A 256 27.21 2.85 15.23
C ASP A 256 27.99 4.11 14.84
N ALA A 257 27.37 5.07 14.13
CA ALA A 257 28.01 6.38 14.01
C ALA A 257 27.91 7.08 15.38
N PRO A 258 29.02 7.52 16.00
CA PRO A 258 28.96 8.20 17.29
C PRO A 258 28.01 9.38 17.16
N LYS A 259 26.95 9.38 17.99
CA LYS A 259 25.98 10.48 18.04
C LYS A 259 26.78 11.78 18.13
N PRO A 260 26.62 12.73 17.20
CA PRO A 260 27.41 13.96 17.23
C PRO A 260 27.14 14.63 18.57
N THR A 261 28.22 14.97 19.28
CA THR A 261 28.12 15.61 20.59
C THR A 261 27.24 16.86 20.48
N LYS A 262 26.60 17.28 21.58
CA LYS A 262 25.79 18.52 21.59
C LYS A 262 26.55 19.72 21.02
N ALA A 263 27.87 19.75 21.18
CA ALA A 263 28.77 20.74 20.59
C ALA A 263 28.85 20.63 19.05
N ALA A 264 29.00 19.43 18.50
CA ALA A 264 29.00 19.20 17.05
C ALA A 264 27.66 19.56 16.40
N MET A 265 26.53 19.21 17.05
CA MET A 265 25.19 19.60 16.58
C MET A 265 25.00 21.13 16.61
N LYS A 266 25.44 21.81 17.66
CA LYS A 266 25.37 23.28 17.77
C LYS A 266 26.23 23.96 16.70
N LYS A 267 27.44 23.44 16.44
CA LYS A 267 28.35 23.93 15.40
C LYS A 267 27.77 23.74 13.99
N ALA A 268 27.17 22.58 13.71
CA ALA A 268 26.50 22.32 12.44
C ALA A 268 25.26 23.21 12.22
N LYS A 269 24.47 23.44 13.27
CA LYS A 269 23.31 24.34 13.22
C LYS A 269 23.73 25.80 12.96
N LEU A 270 24.79 26.27 13.62
CA LEU A 270 25.36 27.61 13.38
C LEU A 270 25.93 27.74 11.97
N ALA A 271 26.62 26.72 11.45
CA ALA A 271 27.14 26.72 10.08
C ALA A 271 26.01 26.74 9.03
N ALA A 272 24.90 26.04 9.28
CA ALA A 272 23.73 26.05 8.40
C ALA A 272 22.99 27.39 8.41
N ILE A 273 22.93 28.09 9.55
CA ILE A 273 22.38 29.44 9.66
C ILE A 273 23.27 30.43 8.89
N LYS A 274 24.58 30.38 9.10
CA LYS A 274 25.54 31.23 8.39
C LYS A 274 25.48 31.03 6.86
N LYS A 275 25.38 29.78 6.40
CA LYS A 275 25.21 29.45 4.97
C LYS A 275 23.88 29.95 4.37
N LYS A 276 22.82 30.08 5.18
CA LYS A 276 21.55 30.70 4.75
C LYS A 276 21.65 32.21 4.69
N GLU A 277 22.35 32.84 5.64
CA GLU A 277 22.62 34.28 5.63
C GLU A 277 23.53 34.69 4.46
N ASP A 278 24.52 33.85 4.13
CA ASP A 278 25.40 34.07 2.98
C ASP A 278 24.68 33.86 1.63
N LYS A 279 23.71 32.91 1.55
CA LYS A 279 22.86 32.74 0.36
C LYS A 279 21.82 33.85 0.18
N ALA A 280 21.39 34.50 1.25
CA ALA A 280 20.45 35.62 1.20
C ALA A 280 21.08 36.92 0.68
N LYS A 281 22.41 36.98 0.53
CA LYS A 281 23.16 38.12 -0.02
C LYS A 281 23.49 38.00 -1.51
N VAL A 282 23.03 36.96 -2.19
CA VAL A 282 23.10 36.92 -3.65
C VAL A 282 21.97 37.78 -4.17
N ASP A 283 22.28 39.04 -4.50
CA ASP A 283 21.43 39.93 -5.28
C ASP A 283 21.03 39.20 -6.56
N VAL A 284 19.75 38.84 -6.67
CA VAL A 284 19.20 38.24 -7.89
C VAL A 284 18.74 39.41 -8.79
N PRO A 285 19.36 39.64 -9.96
CA PRO A 285 19.03 40.76 -10.86
C PRO A 285 17.66 40.65 -11.55
N TYR A 286 16.80 39.73 -11.13
CA TYR A 286 15.67 39.23 -11.92
C TYR A 286 14.34 39.98 -11.65
N GLU A 287 14.23 40.73 -10.54
CA GLU A 287 13.00 41.48 -10.28
C GLU A 287 12.86 42.72 -11.17
N LYS A 288 13.97 43.32 -11.63
CA LYS A 288 13.92 44.52 -12.47
C LYS A 288 13.42 44.19 -13.89
N GLU A 289 13.86 43.08 -14.46
CA GLU A 289 13.46 42.64 -15.80
C GLU A 289 11.98 42.23 -15.88
N TYR A 290 11.41 41.65 -14.82
CA TYR A 290 9.99 41.25 -14.80
C TYR A 290 9.03 42.45 -14.75
N PHE A 291 9.41 43.54 -14.07
CA PHE A 291 8.59 44.75 -13.99
C PHE A 291 8.65 45.60 -15.26
N ASP A 292 9.80 45.61 -15.94
CA ASP A 292 9.99 46.29 -17.23
C ASP A 292 9.27 45.52 -18.37
N LEU A 293 9.25 44.18 -18.34
CA LEU A 293 8.53 43.36 -19.35
C LEU A 293 7.01 43.51 -19.29
N MET A 294 6.45 43.84 -18.13
CA MET A 294 4.99 43.90 -17.90
C MET A 294 4.41 45.31 -17.98
N ASN A 295 5.23 46.33 -18.28
CA ASN A 295 4.81 47.73 -18.43
C ASN A 295 3.97 48.26 -17.24
N LEU A 296 4.19 47.72 -16.04
CA LEU A 296 3.45 48.07 -14.84
C LEU A 296 4.15 49.23 -14.13
N LYS A 297 3.50 50.41 -14.07
CA LYS A 297 4.06 51.57 -13.36
C LYS A 297 4.38 51.21 -11.91
N PRO A 298 5.61 51.45 -11.42
CA PRO A 298 5.98 51.17 -10.04
C PRO A 298 5.10 51.98 -9.08
N LYS A 299 4.17 51.31 -8.38
CA LYS A 299 3.37 51.99 -7.35
C LYS A 299 4.24 52.09 -6.08
N GLY A 300 4.65 53.31 -5.76
CA GLY A 300 5.61 53.59 -4.70
C GLY A 300 5.24 53.03 -3.33
N LYS A 301 6.25 52.83 -2.47
CA LYS A 301 6.19 52.24 -1.12
C LYS A 301 5.01 52.72 -0.26
N LYS A 302 4.58 53.98 -0.43
CA LYS A 302 3.43 54.55 0.29
C LYS A 302 2.11 53.79 0.03
N HIS A 303 1.90 53.28 -1.19
CA HIS A 303 0.67 52.55 -1.54
C HIS A 303 0.62 51.13 -0.94
N VAL A 304 1.78 50.47 -0.89
CA VAL A 304 1.94 49.15 -0.26
C VAL A 304 1.70 49.22 1.25
N ILE A 305 2.23 50.27 1.90
CA ILE A 305 2.05 50.49 3.34
C ILE A 305 0.59 50.82 3.67
N LYS A 306 -0.10 51.61 2.83
CA LYS A 306 -1.53 51.94 3.02
C LYS A 306 -2.43 50.70 3.01
N ARG A 307 -2.25 49.80 2.03
CA ARG A 307 -3.03 48.54 1.98
C ARG A 307 -2.74 47.59 3.13
N LYS A 308 -1.49 47.55 3.61
CA LYS A 308 -1.13 46.73 4.78
C LYS A 308 -1.85 47.22 6.04
N LYS A 309 -1.90 48.54 6.25
CA LYS A 309 -2.65 49.14 7.36
C LYS A 309 -4.17 48.94 7.24
N GLU A 310 -4.73 49.06 6.04
CA GLU A 310 -6.17 48.77 5.79
C GLU A 310 -6.50 47.29 6.03
N TYR A 311 -5.59 46.37 5.68
CA TYR A 311 -5.75 44.94 5.93
C TYR A 311 -5.66 44.62 7.43
N GLU A 312 -4.72 45.24 8.16
CA GLU A 312 -4.55 45.05 9.61
C GLU A 312 -5.74 45.64 10.39
N ALA A 313 -6.25 46.81 10.00
CA ALA A 313 -7.45 47.42 10.59
C ALA A 313 -8.72 46.58 10.37
N ASN A 314 -8.85 45.92 9.21
CA ASN A 314 -9.96 45.01 8.91
C ASN A 314 -9.85 43.64 9.60
N GLN A 315 -8.76 43.39 10.34
CA GLN A 315 -8.52 42.16 11.11
C GLN A 315 -8.65 42.36 12.63
N GLU A 316 -8.72 43.61 13.11
CA GLU A 316 -9.00 43.91 14.52
C GLU A 316 -10.47 43.54 14.86
N GLY A 317 -10.64 42.49 15.66
CA GLY A 317 -11.96 41.99 16.09
C GLY A 317 -12.36 40.63 15.53
N LYS A 318 -11.58 40.02 14.61
CA LYS A 318 -11.78 38.63 14.20
C LYS A 318 -10.73 37.74 14.86
N GLU A 319 -11.16 36.83 15.73
CA GLU A 319 -10.27 35.80 16.28
C GLU A 319 -9.60 35.05 15.13
N ARG A 320 -8.26 35.14 15.08
CA ARG A 320 -7.47 34.34 14.15
C ARG A 320 -7.81 32.87 14.37
N PRO A 321 -8.00 32.05 13.33
CA PRO A 321 -8.04 30.61 13.48
C PRO A 321 -6.68 30.17 14.04
N SER A 322 -6.61 29.95 15.35
CA SER A 322 -5.42 29.42 15.97
C SER A 322 -5.19 28.02 15.42
N LYS A 323 -3.92 27.70 15.09
CA LYS A 323 -3.52 26.35 14.73
C LYS A 323 -4.10 25.39 15.77
N ARG A 324 -4.91 24.43 15.32
CA ARG A 324 -5.51 23.35 16.13
C ARG A 324 -4.47 22.79 17.10
N VAL A 325 -4.53 23.19 18.37
CA VAL A 325 -3.70 22.61 19.44
C VAL A 325 -4.38 21.32 19.85
N LEU A 326 -3.74 20.18 19.60
CA LEU A 326 -4.20 18.88 20.09
C LEU A 326 -4.18 18.88 21.63
N PRO A 327 -5.20 18.32 22.31
CA PRO A 327 -5.22 18.26 23.77
C PRO A 327 -4.08 17.40 24.31
N HIS A 328 -3.41 17.89 25.37
CA HIS A 328 -2.35 17.17 26.07
C HIS A 328 -2.93 16.05 26.95
N ARG A 329 -2.30 14.86 26.92
CA ARG A 329 -2.63 13.76 27.84
C ARG A 329 -2.15 14.12 29.26
N MET A 330 -3.06 14.08 30.22
CA MET A 330 -2.81 14.32 31.64
C MET A 330 -2.75 12.97 32.37
N GLU A 331 -1.72 12.76 33.18
CA GLU A 331 -1.59 11.57 34.05
C GLU A 331 -1.21 12.09 35.44
N ASN A 332 -2.01 11.77 36.46
CA ASN A 332 -1.87 12.28 37.84
C ASN A 332 -1.73 13.81 37.95
N GLY A 333 -2.53 14.55 37.18
CA GLY A 333 -2.62 16.01 37.29
C GLY A 333 -1.41 16.78 36.74
N LYS A 334 -0.43 16.12 36.11
CA LYS A 334 0.72 16.79 35.48
C LYS A 334 0.77 16.53 33.97
N ARG A 335 1.16 17.56 33.22
CA ARG A 335 1.40 17.48 31.76
C ARG A 335 2.61 16.58 31.50
N LYS A 336 2.41 15.49 30.76
CA LYS A 336 3.52 14.65 30.28
C LYS A 336 4.23 15.38 29.14
N MET A 337 5.50 15.71 29.32
CA MET A 337 6.35 16.30 28.27
C MET A 337 7.01 15.16 27.49
N GLY A 338 6.60 14.96 26.23
CA GLY A 338 7.21 14.02 25.31
C GLY A 338 6.46 12.69 25.16
N TRP A 339 6.63 12.09 23.99
CA TRP A 339 6.15 10.75 23.64
C TRP A 339 6.98 9.69 24.36
#